data_AF-A0A9X2MSD6-F1
#
_entry.id   AF-A0A9X2MSD6-F1
#
_cell.length_a   1.000
_cell.length_b   1.000
_cell.length_c   1.000
_cell.angle_alpha   90.00
_cell.angle_beta   90.00
_cell.angle_gamma   90.00
#
_symmetry.space_group_name_H-M   'P 1'
#
loop_
_entity.id
_entity.type
_entity.pdbx_description
1 polymer ?
#
loop_
_entity_poly.entity_id
_entity_poly.type
_entity_poly.pdbx_seq_one_letter_code
_entity_poly.pdbx_strand_id
1 'polypeptide(L)'
;MVGLLRFIGWASIVAGIACGIFYGLRQDPLYDYLNVEEGFRVTVALYWWLSGAVAGIVFLALAYILEYLEEIRAHMFSQQSAPSSLSRAAAASHPETGKSKATLDSVKDYKFKHMD
;
A
#
# COMPACT_ATOMS: atom_id res chain seq x y z
N MET A 1 5.02 -4.20 12.92
CA MET A 1 6.40 -3.89 12.45
C MET A 1 6.49 -2.55 11.73
N VAL A 2 5.47 -2.13 10.98
CA VAL A 2 5.42 -0.86 10.24
C VAL A 2 5.67 0.39 11.11
N GLY A 3 5.12 0.43 12.34
CA GLY A 3 5.35 1.55 13.26
C GLY A 3 6.82 1.76 13.67
N LEU A 4 7.60 0.68 13.75
CA LEU A 4 9.04 0.75 14.05
C LEU A 4 9.81 1.37 12.88
N LEU A 5 9.50 0.97 11.63
CA LEU A 5 10.16 1.54 10.45
C LEU A 5 9.85 3.03 10.28
N ARG A 6 8.61 3.45 10.54
CA ARG A 6 8.25 4.88 10.55
C ARG A 6 9.05 5.64 11.60
N PHE A 7 9.17 5.09 12.81
CA PHE A 7 9.98 5.70 13.87
C PHE A 7 11.46 5.80 13.48
N ILE A 8 12.04 4.72 12.93
CA ILE A 8 13.44 4.71 12.46
C ILE A 8 13.66 5.73 11.35
N GLY A 9 12.73 5.85 10.39
CA GLY A 9 12.85 6.83 9.31
C GLY A 9 12.84 8.26 9.84
N TRP A 10 11.92 8.61 10.74
CA TRP A 10 11.93 9.93 11.39
C TRP A 10 13.19 10.16 12.23
N ALA A 11 13.60 9.16 13.01
CA ALA A 11 14.82 9.25 13.82
C ALA A 11 16.07 9.44 12.95
N SER A 12 16.14 8.83 11.77
CA SER A 12 17.26 9.02 10.83
C SER A 12 17.31 10.44 10.26
N ILE A 13 16.16 11.06 9.98
CA ILE A 13 16.11 12.46 9.51
C ILE A 13 16.62 13.38 10.61
N VAL A 14 16.10 13.22 11.83
CA VAL A 14 16.50 14.04 12.99
C VAL A 14 17.99 13.84 13.30
N ALA A 15 18.48 12.60 13.26
CA ALA A 15 19.89 12.29 13.48
C ALA A 15 20.79 12.92 12.39
N GLY A 16 20.38 12.87 11.12
CA GLY A 16 21.13 13.54 10.04
C GLY A 16 21.18 15.06 10.20
N ILE A 17 20.09 15.67 10.66
CA ILE A 17 20.06 17.11 10.97
C ILE A 17 20.99 17.44 12.12
N ALA A 18 20.91 16.69 13.22
CA ALA A 18 21.75 16.87 14.40
C ALA A 18 23.24 16.67 14.09
N CYS A 19 23.60 15.62 13.34
CA CYS A 19 24.95 15.39 12.86
C CYS A 19 25.43 16.53 11.96
N GLY A 20 24.60 17.03 11.05
CA GLY A 20 24.94 18.16 10.19
C GLY A 20 25.24 19.44 10.97
N ILE A 21 24.49 19.71 12.04
CA ILE A 21 24.76 20.85 12.94
C ILE A 21 26.06 20.61 13.70
N PHE A 22 26.26 19.42 14.27
CA PHE A 22 27.46 19.09 15.06
C PHE A 22 28.74 19.17 14.22
N TYR A 23 28.76 18.55 13.05
CA TYR A 23 29.90 18.58 12.14
C TYR A 23 30.04 19.92 11.40
N GLY A 24 28.95 20.66 11.19
CA GLY A 24 28.98 22.00 10.62
C GLY A 24 29.60 23.05 11.54
N LEU A 25 29.52 22.83 12.86
CA LEU A 25 30.15 23.64 13.90
C LEU A 25 31.56 23.17 14.29
N ARG A 26 31.93 21.94 13.90
CA ARG A 26 33.26 21.40 14.22
C ARG A 26 34.29 21.99 13.25
N GLN A 27 35.27 22.71 13.80
CA GLN A 27 36.44 23.16 13.06
C GLN A 27 37.33 21.93 12.79
N ASP A 28 37.48 21.58 11.51
CA ASP A 28 38.45 20.57 11.11
C ASP A 28 39.84 21.21 11.09
N PRO A 29 40.87 20.58 11.70
CA PRO A 29 42.22 21.13 11.75
C PRO A 29 42.83 21.30 10.34
N LEU A 30 42.26 20.66 9.32
CA LEU A 30 42.69 20.78 7.93
C LEU A 30 42.31 22.14 7.31
N TYR A 31 41.24 22.78 7.80
CA TYR A 31 40.78 24.08 7.30
C TYR A 31 41.52 25.25 7.98
N ASP A 32 42.00 25.07 9.22
CA ASP A 32 42.91 26.01 9.89
C ASP A 32 44.17 26.26 9.05
N TYR A 33 44.70 25.23 8.39
CA TYR A 33 45.86 25.37 7.50
C TYR A 33 45.57 26.18 6.23
N LEU A 34 44.31 26.26 5.78
CA LEU A 34 43.92 27.02 4.59
C LEU A 34 43.43 28.44 4.92
N ASN A 35 43.44 28.85 6.20
CA ASN A 35 43.09 30.21 6.64
C ASN A 35 41.70 30.67 6.13
N VAL A 36 40.78 29.71 5.99
CA VAL A 36 39.40 29.98 5.56
C VAL A 36 38.60 30.38 6.80
N GLU A 37 37.84 31.47 6.69
CA GLU A 37 37.03 32.06 7.77
C GLU A 37 36.37 31.02 8.69
N GLU A 38 36.57 31.22 10.00
CA GLU A 38 35.92 30.45 11.06
C GLU A 38 34.40 30.70 11.02
N GLY A 39 33.70 29.89 10.23
CA GLY A 39 32.27 29.99 10.03
C GLY A 39 31.59 28.63 10.01
N PHE A 40 30.26 28.64 10.18
CA PHE A 40 29.45 27.43 10.03
C PHE A 40 29.63 26.85 8.62
N ARG A 41 30.06 25.59 8.54
CA ARG A 41 30.33 24.92 7.27
C ARG A 41 29.02 24.44 6.65
N VAL A 42 28.30 25.38 6.03
CA VAL A 42 26.99 25.15 5.40
C VAL A 42 27.03 23.97 4.43
N THR A 43 28.09 23.84 3.62
CA THR A 43 28.23 22.73 2.67
C THR A 43 28.25 21.37 3.37
N VAL A 44 29.00 21.24 4.46
CA VAL A 44 29.09 19.99 5.22
C VAL A 44 27.75 19.67 5.88
N ALA A 45 27.11 20.68 6.48
CA ALA A 45 25.79 20.52 7.07
C ALA A 45 24.74 20.07 6.04
N LEU A 46 24.72 20.69 4.86
CA LEU A 46 23.82 20.31 3.76
C LEU A 46 24.02 18.86 3.32
N TYR A 47 25.26 18.38 3.19
CA TYR A 47 25.53 16.98 2.87
C TYR A 47 24.95 16.01 3.91
N TRP A 48 25.12 16.32 5.20
CA TRP A 48 24.55 15.52 6.28
C TRP A 48 23.02 15.55 6.31
N TRP A 49 22.42 16.72 6.06
CA TRP A 49 20.98 16.86 5.98
C TRP A 49 20.40 16.10 4.80
N LEU A 50 21.02 16.20 3.62
CA LEU A 50 20.58 15.47 2.43
C LEU A 50 20.72 13.96 2.65
N SER A 51 21.85 13.50 3.18
CA SER A 51 22.08 12.08 3.48
C SER A 51 21.05 11.54 4.48
N GLY A 52 20.80 12.28 5.57
CA GLY A 52 19.79 11.93 6.57
C GLY A 52 18.37 11.92 6.02
N ALA A 53 18.02 12.91 5.18
CA ALA A 53 16.73 12.98 4.51
C ALA A 53 16.52 11.80 3.55
N VAL A 54 17.51 11.50 2.70
CA VAL A 54 17.43 10.37 1.76
C VAL A 54 17.29 9.04 2.51
N ALA A 55 18.11 8.79 3.53
CA ALA A 55 18.00 7.59 4.35
C ALA A 55 16.61 7.47 5.01
N GLY A 56 16.11 8.56 5.59
CA GLY A 56 14.82 8.59 6.26
C GLY A 56 13.64 8.35 5.32
N ILE A 57 13.68 8.97 4.13
CA ILE A 57 12.69 8.76 3.06
C ILE A 57 12.67 7.30 2.63
N VAL A 58 13.84 6.67 2.46
CA VAL A 58 13.93 5.24 2.10
C VAL A 58 13.26 4.37 3.17
N PHE A 59 13.51 4.61 4.45
CA PHE A 59 12.87 3.86 5.53
C PHE A 59 11.35 4.09 5.58
N LEU A 60 10.87 5.31 5.35
CA LEU A 60 9.44 5.61 5.24
C LEU A 60 8.81 4.88 4.04
N ALA A 61 9.46 4.91 2.88
CA ALA A 61 8.99 4.24 1.68
C ALA A 61 8.88 2.72 1.90
N LEU A 62 9.87 2.11 2.54
CA LEU A 62 9.82 0.70 2.91
C LEU A 62 8.67 0.39 3.88
N ALA A 63 8.39 1.29 4.82
CA ALA A 63 7.24 1.14 5.73
C ALA A 63 5.93 1.08 4.93
N TYR A 64 5.73 2.00 3.97
CA TYR A 64 4.55 2.02 3.13
C TYR A 64 4.43 0.78 2.24
N ILE A 65 5.54 0.33 1.63
CA ILE A 65 5.53 -0.87 0.78
C ILE A 65 5.11 -2.11 1.58
N LEU A 66 5.59 -2.25 2.82
CA LEU A 66 5.19 -3.35 3.69
C LEU A 66 3.71 -3.28 4.07
N GLU A 67 3.19 -2.09 4.33
CA GLU A 67 1.78 -1.86 4.63
C GLU A 67 0.90 -2.27 3.44
N TYR A 68 1.27 -1.87 2.22
CA TYR A 68 0.59 -2.28 0.99
C TYR A 68 0.67 -3.80 0.76
N LEU A 69 1.81 -4.44 1.05
CA LEU A 69 1.96 -5.88 0.92
C LEU A 69 1.10 -6.64 1.93
N GLU A 70 1.00 -6.16 3.18
CA GLU A 70 0.12 -6.72 4.19
C GLU A 70 -1.36 -6.60 3.76
N GLU A 71 -1.75 -5.46 3.18
CA GLU A 71 -3.10 -5.25 2.67
C GLU A 71 -3.42 -6.13 1.45
N ILE A 72 -2.50 -6.28 0.50
CA ILE A 72 -2.67 -7.20 -0.64
C ILE A 72 -2.81 -8.64 -0.14
N ARG A 73 -1.96 -9.06 0.81
CA ARG A 73 -2.05 -10.39 1.41
C ARG A 73 -3.41 -10.60 2.09
N ALA A 74 -3.88 -9.62 2.86
CA ALA A 74 -5.18 -9.71 3.52
C ALA A 74 -6.32 -9.90 2.52
N HIS A 75 -6.33 -9.14 1.42
CA HIS A 75 -7.34 -9.28 0.36
C HIS A 75 -7.29 -10.65 -0.32
N MET A 76 -6.10 -11.16 -0.67
CA MET A 76 -5.95 -12.47 -1.31
C MET A 76 -6.42 -13.62 -0.40
N PHE A 77 -6.09 -13.57 0.90
CA PHE A 77 -6.55 -14.57 1.85
C PHE A 77 -8.05 -14.44 2.16
N SER A 78 -8.62 -13.24 2.18
CA SER A 78 -10.07 -13.06 2.35
C SER A 78 -10.89 -13.59 1.16
N GLN A 79 -10.36 -13.56 -0.06
CA GLN A 79 -11.01 -14.17 -1.23
C GLN A 79 -10.93 -15.70 -1.22
N GLN A 80 -9.87 -16.26 -0.64
CA GLN A 80 -9.70 -17.72 -0.57
C GLN A 80 -10.40 -18.35 0.64
N SER A 81 -10.65 -17.55 1.68
CA SER A 81 -11.42 -17.95 2.87
C SER A 81 -12.86 -17.47 2.87
N ALA A 82 -13.29 -16.70 1.85
CA ALA A 82 -14.70 -16.62 1.50
C ALA A 82 -15.17 -18.06 1.25
N PRO A 83 -15.99 -18.63 2.15
CA PRO A 83 -16.45 -19.98 1.99
C PRO A 83 -17.12 -20.07 0.62
N SER A 84 -17.00 -21.23 0.02
CA SER A 84 -17.81 -21.79 -1.04
C SER A 84 -19.33 -21.76 -0.73
N SER A 85 -19.89 -20.70 -0.15
CA SER A 85 -21.33 -20.46 -0.05
C SER A 85 -21.93 -20.06 -1.40
N LEU A 86 -21.15 -19.42 -2.28
CA LEU A 86 -21.55 -19.19 -3.67
C LEU A 86 -21.33 -20.42 -4.57
N SER A 87 -20.34 -21.28 -4.27
CA SER A 87 -20.13 -22.53 -5.02
C SER A 87 -21.09 -23.65 -4.58
N ARG A 88 -21.57 -23.66 -3.33
CA ARG A 88 -22.60 -24.61 -2.87
C ARG A 88 -24.03 -24.21 -3.27
N ALA A 89 -24.27 -22.93 -3.58
CA ALA A 89 -25.51 -22.49 -4.23
C ALA A 89 -25.54 -22.80 -5.74
N ALA A 90 -24.39 -22.79 -6.41
CA ALA A 90 -24.28 -23.15 -7.84
C ALA A 90 -24.23 -24.67 -8.11
N ALA A 91 -23.81 -25.48 -7.13
CA ALA A 91 -23.78 -26.94 -7.25
C ALA A 91 -25.11 -27.63 -6.82
N ALA A 92 -26.09 -26.88 -6.33
CA ALA A 92 -27.43 -27.39 -6.02
C ALA A 92 -28.43 -27.24 -7.18
N SER A 93 -28.02 -26.61 -8.29
CA SER A 93 -28.82 -26.51 -9.50
C SER A 93 -28.28 -27.43 -10.60
N HIS A 94 -28.30 -28.73 -10.34
CA HIS A 94 -28.58 -29.66 -11.44
C HIS A 94 -30.11 -29.62 -11.62
N PRO A 95 -30.67 -28.93 -12.62
CA PRO A 95 -32.03 -29.25 -13.02
C PRO A 95 -31.96 -30.66 -13.58
N GLU A 96 -32.58 -31.61 -12.88
CA GLU A 96 -32.89 -32.91 -13.46
C GLU A 96 -33.66 -32.65 -14.75
N THR A 97 -33.00 -32.93 -15.86
CA THR A 97 -33.63 -33.21 -17.15
C THR A 97 -34.57 -34.39 -16.95
N GLY A 98 -35.84 -34.12 -16.66
CA GLY A 98 -36.84 -35.18 -16.62
C GLY A 98 -38.10 -34.81 -15.86
N LYS A 99 -39.19 -34.64 -16.63
CA LYS A 99 -40.59 -34.70 -16.17
C LYS A 99 -41.11 -33.44 -15.46
N SER A 100 -41.39 -32.40 -16.24
CA SER A 100 -42.58 -31.58 -15.97
C SER A 100 -43.36 -31.45 -17.26
N LYS A 101 -44.47 -32.19 -17.32
CA LYS A 101 -45.47 -32.12 -18.37
C LYS A 101 -45.95 -30.67 -18.44
N ALA A 102 -45.46 -29.92 -19.42
CA ALA A 102 -46.10 -28.69 -19.83
C ALA A 102 -47.52 -29.04 -20.28
N THR A 103 -48.50 -28.77 -19.43
CA THR A 103 -49.91 -28.80 -19.77
C THR A 103 -50.15 -27.69 -20.79
N LEU A 104 -50.18 -28.09 -22.06
CA LEU A 104 -50.59 -27.31 -23.23
C LEU A 104 -52.07 -26.86 -23.19
N ASP A 105 -52.74 -26.96 -22.04
CA ASP A 105 -54.15 -26.58 -21.89
C ASP A 105 -54.36 -25.06 -21.72
N SER A 106 -53.31 -24.32 -21.35
CA SER A 106 -53.43 -22.86 -21.14
C SER A 106 -53.38 -22.02 -22.43
N VAL A 107 -53.12 -22.63 -23.59
CA VAL A 107 -53.00 -21.92 -24.88
C VAL A 107 -54.27 -22.05 -25.74
N LYS A 108 -55.36 -22.62 -25.20
CA LYS A 108 -56.64 -22.72 -25.92
C LYS A 108 -57.55 -21.49 -25.77
N ASP A 109 -57.29 -20.61 -24.80
CA ASP A 109 -58.17 -19.47 -24.50
C ASP A 109 -57.69 -18.13 -25.08
N TYR A 110 -56.68 -18.12 -25.95
CA TYR A 110 -56.29 -16.89 -26.65
C TYR A 110 -57.28 -16.57 -27.78
N LYS A 111 -58.40 -15.94 -27.40
CA LYS A 111 -59.43 -15.41 -28.30
C LYS A 111 -58.85 -14.25 -29.10
N PHE A 112 -58.58 -14.45 -30.38
CA PHE A 112 -58.29 -13.34 -31.30
C PHE A 112 -59.53 -12.44 -31.39
N LYS A 113 -59.39 -11.22 -30.85
CA LYS A 113 -60.38 -10.16 -31.03
C LYS A 113 -60.26 -9.67 -32.48
N HIS A 114 -61.22 -10.04 -33.32
CA HIS A 114 -61.41 -9.37 -34.61
C HIS A 114 -61.67 -7.89 -34.34
N MET A 115 -60.82 -7.02 -34.88
CA MET A 115 -61.11 -5.60 -35.06
C MET A 115 -61.71 -5.47 -36.45
N ASP A 116 -62.97 -5.03 -36.50
CA ASP A 116 -63.63 -4.49 -37.69
C ASP A 116 -63.07 -3.09 -38.02
#